data_AF-A0A7K1K101-F1
#
_entry.id   AF-A0A7K1K101-F1
#
_cell.length_a   1.000
_cell.length_b   1.000
_cell.length_c   1.000
_cell.angle_alpha   90.00
_cell.angle_beta   90.00
_cell.angle_gamma   90.00
#
_symmetry.space_group_name_H-M   'P 1'
#
loop_
_entity.id
_entity.type
_entity.pdbx_description
1 polymer ?
#
loop_
_entity_poly.entity_id
_entity_poly.type
_entity_poly.pdbx_seq_one_letter_code
_entity_poly.pdbx_strand_id
1 'polypeptide(L)'
;MSGDAFERAVERAERRAEEDQRRLHRRRLEWIGQVNRTAFHIHASTYAAVQILLIAIWALTWRFDHGTAYPWFVYPLLGWGIALIVHYVVARHIWLLRPEESPTKPDAARDFDQAPFTTPTEES
;
A
#
# COMPACT_ATOMS: atom_id res chain seq x y z
N MET A 1 -32.34 2.74 39.39
CA MET A 1 -32.97 2.35 38.11
C MET A 1 -32.49 3.16 36.90
N SER A 2 -31.76 4.29 37.04
CA SER A 2 -31.24 5.03 35.88
C SER A 2 -29.80 4.68 35.47
N GLY A 3 -28.99 4.14 36.39
CA GLY A 3 -27.58 3.75 36.11
C GLY A 3 -27.48 2.65 35.06
N ASP A 4 -28.32 1.63 35.17
CA ASP A 4 -28.27 0.43 34.31
C ASP A 4 -28.69 0.72 32.86
N ALA A 5 -29.45 1.79 32.63
CA ALA A 5 -29.83 2.22 31.28
C ALA A 5 -28.69 2.98 30.59
N PHE A 6 -27.95 3.80 31.35
CA PHE A 6 -26.80 4.55 30.88
C PHE A 6 -25.59 3.63 30.65
N GLU A 7 -25.32 2.70 31.56
CA GLU A 7 -24.23 1.72 31.44
C GLU A 7 -24.42 0.83 30.21
N ARG A 8 -25.65 0.35 29.97
CA ARG A 8 -26.00 -0.37 28.73
C ARG A 8 -25.89 0.52 27.48
N ALA A 9 -26.03 1.84 27.61
CA ALA A 9 -25.84 2.76 26.48
C ALA A 9 -24.36 2.98 26.17
N VAL A 10 -23.51 3.10 27.19
CA VAL A 10 -22.05 3.19 27.06
C VAL A 10 -21.48 1.91 26.48
N GLU A 11 -21.88 0.75 27.02
CA GLU A 11 -21.42 -0.56 26.53
C GLU A 11 -21.82 -0.80 25.05
N ARG A 12 -22.98 -0.25 24.63
CA ARG A 12 -23.41 -0.27 23.23
C ARG A 12 -22.62 0.71 22.35
N ALA A 13 -22.18 1.83 22.90
CA ALA A 13 -21.35 2.81 22.18
C ALA A 13 -19.93 2.28 21.99
N GLU A 14 -19.35 1.68 23.03
CA GLU A 14 -18.01 1.06 22.99
C GLU A 14 -17.95 -0.09 21.99
N ARG A 15 -18.93 -1.01 22.03
CA ARG A 15 -19.01 -2.11 21.05
C ARG A 15 -19.09 -1.62 19.60
N ARG A 16 -19.85 -0.56 19.33
CA ARG A 16 -19.91 0.05 17.99
C ARG A 16 -18.59 0.72 17.60
N ALA A 17 -17.91 1.39 18.53
CA ALA A 17 -16.61 2.01 18.28
C ALA A 17 -15.53 0.96 17.97
N GLU A 18 -15.53 -0.18 18.66
CA GLU A 18 -14.63 -1.30 18.39
C GLU A 18 -14.90 -1.93 17.01
N GLU A 19 -16.16 -2.12 16.65
CA GLU A 19 -16.55 -2.63 15.32
C GLU A 19 -16.15 -1.68 14.20
N ASP A 20 -16.36 -0.37 14.39
CA ASP A 20 -15.96 0.66 13.44
C ASP A 20 -14.44 0.75 13.30
N GLN A 21 -13.67 0.67 14.40
CA GLN A 21 -12.22 0.59 14.33
C GLN A 21 -11.75 -0.62 13.51
N ARG A 22 -12.36 -1.80 13.70
CA ARG A 22 -12.03 -3.00 12.93
C ARG A 22 -12.38 -2.84 11.45
N ARG A 23 -13.53 -2.23 11.13
CA ARG A 23 -13.95 -1.94 9.74
C ARG A 23 -13.01 -0.95 9.06
N LEU A 24 -12.63 0.12 9.75
CA LEU A 24 -11.71 1.13 9.24
C LEU A 24 -10.30 0.56 9.06
N HIS A 25 -9.85 -0.31 9.96
CA HIS A 25 -8.56 -0.98 9.84
C HIS A 25 -8.51 -1.89 8.59
N ARG A 26 -9.55 -2.72 8.38
CA ARG A 26 -9.67 -3.55 7.16
C ARG A 26 -9.71 -2.69 5.89
N ARG A 27 -10.52 -1.62 5.88
CA ARG A 27 -10.59 -0.69 4.74
C ARG A 27 -9.25 0.01 4.46
N ARG A 28 -8.48 0.38 5.50
CA ARG A 28 -7.16 1.01 5.32
C ARG A 28 -6.20 0.07 4.60
N LEU A 29 -6.13 -1.20 5.01
CA LEU A 29 -5.23 -2.17 4.41
C LEU A 29 -5.57 -2.43 2.92
N GLU A 30 -6.85 -2.52 2.61
CA GLU A 30 -7.34 -2.70 1.23
C GLU A 30 -7.09 -1.44 0.36
N TRP A 31 -7.28 -0.25 0.92
CA TRP A 31 -7.17 1.01 0.18
C TRP A 31 -5.71 1.38 -0.15
N ILE A 32 -4.77 1.14 0.76
CA ILE A 32 -3.34 1.44 0.57
C ILE A 32 -2.77 0.68 -0.65
N GLY A 33 -3.23 -0.55 -0.88
CA GLY A 33 -2.78 -1.37 -2.02
C GLY A 33 -3.24 -0.84 -3.38
N GLN A 34 -4.43 -0.21 -3.43
CA GLN A 34 -5.02 0.29 -4.69
C GLN A 34 -4.54 1.69 -5.05
N VAL A 35 -4.39 2.57 -4.06
CA VAL A 35 -3.96 3.97 -4.30
C VAL A 35 -2.57 4.06 -4.92
N ASN A 36 -1.67 3.14 -4.55
CA ASN A 36 -0.33 3.09 -5.12
C ASN A 36 -0.32 2.80 -6.63
N ARG A 37 -1.28 2.02 -7.13
CA ARG A 37 -1.37 1.70 -8.57
C ARG A 37 -1.81 2.93 -9.36
N THR A 38 -2.85 3.61 -8.91
CA THR A 38 -3.37 4.79 -9.60
C THR A 38 -2.38 5.95 -9.59
N ALA A 39 -1.74 6.22 -8.44
CA ALA A 39 -0.72 7.26 -8.34
C ALA A 39 0.48 7.00 -9.28
N PHE A 40 0.88 5.73 -9.42
CA PHE A 40 1.93 5.33 -10.34
C PHE A 40 1.53 5.49 -11.82
N HIS A 41 0.32 5.07 -12.19
CA HIS A 41 -0.18 5.21 -13.56
C HIS A 41 -0.23 6.67 -14.02
N ILE A 42 -0.62 7.59 -13.12
CA ILE A 42 -0.65 9.03 -13.40
C ILE A 42 0.77 9.58 -13.61
N HIS A 43 1.75 9.15 -12.81
CA HIS A 43 3.14 9.55 -13.00
C HIS A 43 3.72 9.01 -14.31
N ALA A 44 3.48 7.75 -14.64
CA ALA A 44 3.93 7.14 -15.88
C ALA A 44 3.30 7.79 -17.12
N SER A 45 2.00 8.11 -17.07
CA SER A 45 1.31 8.78 -18.18
C SER A 45 1.79 10.21 -18.38
N THR A 46 1.98 10.96 -17.29
CA THR A 46 2.51 12.34 -17.33
C THR A 46 3.94 12.34 -17.87
N TYR A 47 4.78 11.39 -17.44
CA TYR A 47 6.13 11.22 -17.98
C TYR A 47 6.11 10.94 -19.48
N ALA A 48 5.29 9.99 -19.94
CA ALA A 48 5.15 9.69 -21.37
C ALA A 48 4.70 10.93 -22.16
N ALA A 49 3.72 11.68 -21.66
CA ALA A 49 3.24 12.91 -22.28
C ALA A 49 4.35 13.99 -22.38
N VAL A 50 5.12 14.20 -21.32
CA VAL A 50 6.25 15.14 -21.28
C VAL A 50 7.34 14.71 -22.26
N GLN A 51 7.68 13.43 -22.33
CA GLN A 51 8.67 12.92 -23.29
C GLN A 51 8.23 13.10 -24.74
N ILE A 52 6.96 12.84 -25.05
CA ILE A 52 6.39 13.10 -26.40
C ILE A 52 6.47 14.59 -26.72
N LEU A 53 6.12 15.47 -25.77
CA LEU A 53 6.20 16.92 -25.95
C LEU A 53 7.64 17.37 -26.22
N LEU A 54 8.62 16.87 -25.46
CA LEU A 54 10.05 17.17 -25.66
C LEU A 54 10.54 16.74 -27.04
N ILE A 55 10.15 15.55 -27.50
CA ILE A 55 10.48 15.06 -28.84
C ILE A 55 9.83 15.95 -29.91
N ALA A 56 8.57 16.36 -29.71
CA ALA A 56 7.87 17.25 -30.63
C ALA A 56 8.55 18.62 -30.72
N ILE A 57 8.95 19.21 -29.58
CA ILE A 57 9.70 20.48 -29.54
C ILE A 57 11.04 20.33 -30.24
N TRP A 58 11.77 19.23 -30.01
CA TRP A 58 13.02 18.97 -30.70
C TRP A 58 12.83 18.80 -32.22
N ALA A 59 11.82 18.05 -32.66
CA ALA A 59 11.53 17.87 -34.09
C ALA A 59 11.17 19.21 -34.76
N LEU A 60 10.43 20.07 -34.05
CA LEU A 60 10.07 21.39 -34.54
C LEU A 60 11.29 22.32 -34.62
N THR A 61 12.12 22.36 -33.58
CA THR A 61 13.38 23.13 -33.57
C THR A 61 14.36 22.64 -34.62
N TRP A 62 14.48 21.32 -34.83
CA TRP A 62 15.29 20.74 -35.90
C TRP A 62 14.85 21.21 -37.29
N ARG A 63 13.52 21.34 -37.50
CA ARG A 63 12.95 21.84 -38.76
C ARG A 63 13.24 23.33 -38.99
N PHE A 64 13.34 24.13 -37.93
CA PHE A 64 13.64 25.57 -37.99
C PHE A 64 15.15 25.84 -38.09
N ASP A 65 16.00 25.07 -37.42
CA ASP A 65 17.48 25.24 -37.37
C ASP A 65 18.23 24.53 -38.51
N HIS A 66 17.58 24.27 -39.64
CA HIS A 66 18.19 23.71 -40.86
C HIS A 66 19.01 22.43 -40.66
N GLY A 67 18.63 21.60 -39.69
CA GLY A 67 19.34 20.34 -39.48
C GLY A 67 20.33 20.31 -38.33
N THR A 68 20.61 21.44 -37.66
CA THR A 68 21.75 21.56 -36.72
C THR A 68 21.38 21.40 -35.23
N ALA A 69 20.11 21.19 -34.91
CA ALA A 69 19.65 21.07 -33.53
C ALA A 69 20.12 19.75 -32.89
N TYR A 70 21.03 19.85 -31.92
CA TYR A 70 21.49 18.73 -31.11
C TYR A 70 20.32 18.07 -30.36
N PRO A 71 20.22 16.72 -30.32
CA PRO A 71 19.13 15.99 -29.64
C PRO A 71 19.27 16.03 -28.11
N TRP A 72 19.10 17.22 -27.54
CA TRP A 72 19.19 17.45 -26.10
C TRP A 72 18.10 16.74 -25.30
N PHE A 73 16.99 16.32 -25.92
CA PHE A 73 15.92 15.55 -25.28
C PHE A 73 16.40 14.20 -24.74
N VAL A 74 17.56 13.69 -25.19
CA VAL A 74 18.15 12.44 -24.71
C VAL A 74 18.58 12.54 -23.25
N TYR A 75 19.00 13.71 -22.77
CA TYR A 75 19.39 13.91 -21.37
C TYR A 75 18.23 13.74 -20.38
N PRO A 76 17.06 14.40 -20.54
CA PRO A 76 15.90 14.11 -19.70
C PRO A 76 15.40 12.68 -19.90
N LEU A 77 15.46 12.13 -21.12
CA LEU A 77 15.02 10.77 -21.41
C LEU A 77 15.85 9.70 -20.68
N LEU A 78 17.17 9.83 -20.67
CA LEU A 78 18.07 8.92 -19.94
C LEU A 78 18.09 9.21 -18.44
N GLY A 79 18.26 10.47 -18.05
CA GLY A 79 18.34 10.84 -16.64
C GLY A 79 17.07 10.52 -15.86
N TRP A 80 15.91 10.91 -16.40
CA TRP A 80 14.63 10.69 -15.73
C TRP A 80 14.05 9.31 -16.04
N GLY A 81 14.33 8.75 -17.23
CA GLY A 81 13.88 7.40 -17.58
C GLY A 81 14.49 6.32 -16.69
N ILE A 82 15.78 6.43 -16.35
CA ILE A 82 16.43 5.49 -15.43
C ILE A 82 15.83 5.60 -14.03
N ALA A 83 15.61 6.83 -13.52
CA ALA A 83 14.99 7.04 -12.22
C ALA A 83 13.59 6.41 -12.14
N LEU A 84 12.80 6.50 -13.21
CA LEU A 84 11.46 5.94 -13.30
C LEU A 84 11.46 4.41 -13.37
N ILE A 85 12.40 3.81 -14.12
CA ILE A 85 12.58 2.36 -14.19
C ILE A 85 12.98 1.80 -12.82
N VAL A 86 13.93 2.44 -12.13
CA VAL A 86 14.35 2.04 -10.78
C VAL A 86 13.17 2.14 -9.82
N HIS A 87 12.40 3.23 -9.87
CA HIS A 87 11.23 3.39 -9.02
C HIS A 87 10.15 2.34 -9.30
N TYR A 88 9.91 2.01 -10.57
CA TYR A 88 8.99 0.95 -10.99
C TYR A 88 9.42 -0.43 -10.48
N VAL A 89 10.70 -0.76 -10.63
CA VAL A 89 11.26 -2.05 -10.16
C VAL A 89 11.18 -2.16 -8.65
N VAL A 90 11.51 -1.11 -7.90
CA VAL A 90 11.42 -1.08 -6.43
C VAL A 90 9.96 -1.17 -5.97
N ALA A 91 9.06 -0.36 -6.53
CA ALA A 91 7.63 -0.42 -6.19
C ALA A 91 7.03 -1.79 -6.49
N ARG A 92 7.41 -2.41 -7.61
CA ARG A 92 6.98 -3.76 -7.98
C ARG A 92 7.57 -4.83 -7.07
N HIS A 93 8.85 -4.74 -6.71
CA HIS A 93 9.49 -5.69 -5.80
C HIS A 93 8.90 -5.62 -4.39
N ILE A 94 8.64 -4.41 -3.88
CA ILE A 94 7.95 -4.20 -2.60
C ILE A 94 6.54 -4.82 -2.62
N TRP A 95 5.86 -4.78 -3.76
CA TRP A 95 4.53 -5.38 -3.90
C TRP A 95 4.56 -6.91 -4.00
N LEU A 96 5.60 -7.49 -4.58
CA LEU A 96 5.79 -8.94 -4.72
C LEU A 96 6.36 -9.59 -3.46
N LEU A 97 7.08 -8.84 -2.63
CA LEU A 97 7.58 -9.26 -1.32
C LEU A 97 6.56 -8.95 -0.20
N ARG A 98 5.27 -9.13 -0.46
CA ARG A 98 4.32 -9.31 0.63
C ARG A 98 4.35 -10.82 0.94
N PRO A 99 5.18 -11.30 1.89
CA PRO A 99 4.92 -12.62 2.45
C PRO A 99 3.47 -12.59 2.90
N GLU A 100 2.75 -13.66 2.58
CA GLU A 100 1.40 -13.94 3.03
C GLU A 100 1.40 -14.03 4.56
N GLU A 101 1.59 -12.91 5.26
CA GLU A 101 1.20 -12.78 6.66
C GLU A 101 -0.31 -12.63 6.65
N SER A 102 -0.96 -13.75 6.36
CA SER A 102 -2.32 -14.02 6.76
C SER A 102 -2.30 -14.16 8.28
N PRO A 103 -2.79 -13.18 9.06
CA PRO A 103 -3.02 -13.39 10.48
C PRO A 103 -4.33 -14.14 10.61
N THR A 104 -4.35 -15.37 10.11
CA THR A 104 -5.44 -16.31 10.33
C THR A 104 -4.84 -17.65 10.72
N LYS A 105 -4.17 -17.67 11.87
CA LYS A 105 -4.16 -18.88 12.69
C LYS A 105 -4.93 -18.60 13.99
N PRO A 106 -6.24 -18.89 14.04
CA PRO A 106 -6.96 -19.01 15.32
C PRO A 106 -6.50 -20.22 16.17
N ASP A 107 -5.36 -20.86 15.87
CA ASP A 107 -4.81 -21.97 16.67
C ASP A 107 -4.09 -21.53 17.95
N ALA A 108 -3.64 -20.28 18.06
CA ALA A 108 -3.01 -19.82 19.30
C ALA A 108 -4.00 -19.82 20.49
N ALA A 109 -5.30 -19.70 20.23
CA ALA A 109 -6.33 -19.77 21.27
C ALA A 109 -6.72 -21.19 21.68
N ARG A 110 -6.29 -22.23 20.93
CA ARG A 110 -6.57 -23.64 21.25
C ARG A 110 -5.43 -24.37 21.95
N ASP A 111 -4.23 -23.78 21.95
CA ASP A 111 -3.05 -24.37 22.61
C ASP A 111 -3.02 -24.06 24.12
N PHE A 112 -3.61 -22.95 24.55
CA PHE A 112 -3.69 -22.58 25.98
C PHE A 112 -4.78 -23.32 26.78
N ASP A 113 -5.69 -24.03 26.11
CA ASP A 113 -6.79 -24.80 26.76
C ASP A 113 -6.39 -26.28 27.01
N GLN A 114 -5.24 -26.71 26.50
CA GLN A 114 -4.67 -28.05 26.71
C GLN A 114 -3.50 -28.04 27.68
N ALA A 115 -3.72 -27.51 28.89
CA ALA A 115 -2.95 -27.94 30.06
C ALA A 115 -3.91 -28.71 30.97
N PRO A 116 -4.04 -30.04 30.85
CA PRO A 116 -4.73 -30.81 31.87
C PRO A 116 -3.97 -30.59 33.19
N PHE A 117 -4.66 -30.01 34.17
CA PHE A 117 -4.22 -29.94 35.55
C PHE A 117 -3.75 -31.34 35.98
N THR A 118 -2.43 -31.56 36.01
CA THR A 118 -1.87 -32.68 36.76
C THR A 118 -2.03 -32.30 38.23
N THR A 119 -3.06 -32.86 38.85
CA THR A 119 -3.25 -32.89 40.30
C THR A 119 -1.95 -33.34 40.97
N PRO A 120 -1.51 -32.69 42.07
CA PRO A 120 -0.44 -33.25 42.89
C PRO A 120 -0.97 -34.55 43.47
N THR A 121 -0.40 -35.67 43.04
CA THR A 121 -0.59 -36.95 43.69
C THR A 121 0.17 -36.85 45.01
N GLU A 122 -0.55 -36.55 46.09
CA GLU A 122 -0.22 -37.11 47.39
C GLU A 122 -0.06 -38.62 47.18
N GLU A 123 1.13 -39.17 47.41
CA GLU A 123 1.28 -40.48 48.05
C GLU A 123 2.73 -40.81 48.43
N SER A 124 2.85 -41.28 49.67
CA SER A 124 3.98 -41.88 50.43
C SER A 124 5.08 -40.98 51.01
#